data_AF-A0A828RWK8-F1
#
_entry.id   AF-A0A828RWK8-F1
#
_cell.length_a   1.000
_cell.length_b   1.000
_cell.length_c   1.000
_cell.angle_alpha   90.00
_cell.angle_beta   90.00
_cell.angle_gamma   90.00
#
_symmetry.space_group_name_H-M   'P 1'
#
loop_
_entity.id
_entity.type
_entity.pdbx_description
1 polymer ?
#
loop_
_entity_poly.entity_id
_entity_poly.type
_entity_poly.pdbx_seq_one_letter_code
_entity_poly.pdbx_strand_id
1 'polypeptide(L)' 'MEADKDIINRLKRVEGQNREMIRMIEEEKDCRSVIHQMNAAKTAIDRAIGYTVANHLENSI' A
#
# COMPACT_ATOMS: atom_id res chain seq x y z
N MET A 1 19.44 -0.31 4.46
CA MET A 1 19.65 -1.26 3.35
C MET A 1 18.80 -0.82 2.16
N GLU A 2 19.17 -1.17 0.92
CA GLU A 2 18.40 -0.78 -0.28
C GLU A 2 16.96 -1.30 -0.26
N ALA A 3 16.76 -2.51 0.29
CA ALA A 3 15.47 -3.12 0.61
C ALA A 3 14.54 -2.22 1.46
N ASP A 4 15.10 -1.51 2.44
CA ASP A 4 14.33 -0.63 3.33
C ASP A 4 13.73 0.55 2.56
N LYS A 5 14.50 1.10 1.60
CA LYS A 5 14.07 2.24 0.79
C LYS A 5 12.90 1.87 -0.12
N ASP A 6 12.94 0.69 -0.71
CA ASP A 6 11.87 0.19 -1.57
C ASP A 6 10.59 -0.15 -0.80
N ILE A 7 10.72 -0.75 0.38
CA ILE A 7 9.60 -0.96 1.30
C ILE A 7 8.99 0.39 1.69
N ILE A 8 9.81 1.37 2.11
CA ILE A 8 9.34 2.71 2.46
C ILE A 8 8.60 3.37 1.30
N ASN A 9 9.13 3.28 0.07
CA ASN A 9 8.48 3.85 -1.12
C ASN A 9 7.13 3.19 -1.42
N ARG A 10 6.99 1.87 -1.19
CA ARG A 10 5.71 1.16 -1.29
C ARG A 10 4.72 1.65 -0.23
N LEU A 11 5.16 1.78 1.02
CA LEU A 11 4.31 2.27 2.11
C LEU A 11 3.87 3.73 1.90
N LYS A 12 4.74 4.61 1.40
CA LYS A 12 4.38 5.99 1.03
C LYS A 12 3.29 6.07 -0.03
N ARG A 13 3.26 5.12 -0.99
CA ARG A 13 2.17 5.03 -1.98
C ARG A 13 0.85 4.64 -1.33
N VAL A 14 0.87 3.67 -0.42
CA VAL A 14 -0.33 3.26 0.35
C VAL A 14 -0.82 4.42 1.23
N GLU A 15 0.08 5.18 1.85
CA GLU A 15 -0.25 6.39 2.60
C GLU A 15 -0.96 7.45 1.72
N GLY A 16 -0.51 7.62 0.48
CA GLY A 16 -1.20 8.47 -0.51
C GLY A 16 -2.60 7.97 -0.84
N GLN A 17 -2.77 6.66 -1.04
CA GLN A 17 -4.09 6.04 -1.27
C GLN A 17 -5.02 6.23 -0.06
N ASN A 18 -4.49 6.12 1.17
CA ASN A 18 -5.29 6.35 2.38
C ASN A 18 -5.79 7.79 2.48
N ARG A 19 -4.92 8.77 2.19
CA ARG A 19 -5.32 10.19 2.15
C ARG A 19 -6.40 10.43 1.10
N GLU A 20 -6.27 9.82 -0.07
CA GLU A 20 -7.29 9.92 -1.13
C GLU A 20 -8.62 9.29 -0.70
N MET A 21 -8.62 8.11 -0.09
CA MET A 21 -9.86 7.47 0.40
C MET A 21 -10.58 8.32 1.44
N ILE A 22 -9.84 8.94 2.37
CA ILE A 22 -10.42 9.85 3.37
C ILE A 22 -11.09 11.04 2.65
N ARG A 23 -10.38 11.68 1.72
CA ARG A 23 -10.92 12.79 0.91
C ARG A 23 -12.17 12.37 0.14
N MET A 24 -12.17 11.18 -0.46
CA MET A 24 -13.35 10.67 -1.19
C MET A 24 -14.57 10.50 -0.28
N ILE A 25 -14.36 10.06 0.97
CA ILE A 25 -15.44 9.92 1.96
C ILE A 25 -15.94 11.30 2.39
N GLU A 26 -15.03 12.24 2.67
CA GLU A 26 -15.37 13.63 3.04
C GLU A 26 -16.11 14.37 1.92
N GLU A 27 -15.78 14.08 0.66
CA GLU A 27 -16.45 14.61 -0.54
C GLU A 27 -17.72 13.83 -0.94
N GLU A 28 -18.21 12.92 -0.10
CA GLU A 28 -19.39 12.07 -0.34
C GLU A 28 -19.38 11.36 -1.71
N LYS A 29 -18.20 10.88 -2.14
CA LYS A 29 -18.08 10.12 -3.40
C LYS A 29 -18.79 8.78 -3.30
N ASP A 30 -19.13 8.26 -4.48
CA ASP A 30 -19.75 6.94 -4.64
C ASP A 30 -18.99 5.83 -3.89
N CYS A 31 -19.74 5.05 -3.10
CA CYS A 31 -19.20 3.97 -2.27
C CYS A 31 -18.45 2.92 -3.08
N ARG A 32 -18.89 2.62 -4.31
CA ARG A 32 -18.20 1.64 -5.17
C ARG A 32 -16.80 2.12 -5.54
N SER A 33 -16.64 3.42 -5.79
CA SER A 33 -15.35 4.05 -6.07
C SER A 33 -14.41 4.02 -4.85
N VAL A 34 -14.95 4.28 -3.64
CA VAL A 34 -14.18 4.17 -2.38
C VAL A 34 -13.74 2.72 -2.14
N ILE A 35 -14.63 1.74 -2.31
CA ILE A 35 -14.31 0.31 -2.17
C ILE A 35 -13.25 -0.12 -3.19
N HIS A 36 -13.29 0.43 -4.41
CA HIS A 36 -12.25 0.16 -5.41
C HIS A 36 -10.87 0.63 -4.95
N GLN A 37 -10.78 1.84 -4.38
CA GLN A 37 -9.52 2.36 -3.81
C GLN A 37 -9.05 1.53 -2.61
N MET A 38 -9.96 1.11 -1.73
CA MET A 38 -9.64 0.23 -0.60
C MET A 38 -9.02 -1.08 -1.06
N ASN A 39 -9.57 -1.71 -2.11
CA ASN A 39 -9.02 -2.94 -2.68
C ASN A 39 -7.65 -2.71 -3.33
N ALA A 40 -7.43 -1.56 -3.97
CA ALA A 40 -6.14 -1.19 -4.52
C ALA A 40 -5.08 -1.02 -3.41
N ALA A 41 -5.43 -0.36 -2.31
CA ALA A 41 -4.56 -0.20 -1.14
C ALA A 41 -4.23 -1.56 -0.49
N LYS A 42 -5.24 -2.42 -0.30
CA LYS A 42 -5.04 -3.80 0.19
C LYS A 42 -4.03 -4.56 -0.68
N THR A 43 -4.22 -4.55 -2.00
CA THR A 43 -3.33 -5.23 -2.94
C THR A 43 -1.90 -4.69 -2.88
N ALA A 44 -1.74 -3.37 -2.71
CA ALA A 44 -0.43 -2.75 -2.58
C ALA A 44 0.28 -3.17 -1.28
N ILE A 45 -0.46 -3.29 -0.17
CA ILE A 45 0.05 -3.79 1.11
C ILE A 45 0.46 -5.26 0.99
N ASP A 46 -0.37 -6.11 0.42
CA ASP A 46 -0.06 -7.55 0.24
C ASP A 46 1.24 -7.75 -0.55
N ARG A 47 1.45 -6.93 -1.60
CA ARG A 47 2.70 -6.93 -2.37
C ARG A 47 3.91 -6.43 -1.57
N ALA A 48 3.72 -5.45 -0.69
CA ALA A 48 4.78 -4.95 0.18
C ALA A 48 5.19 -6.02 1.20
N ILE A 49 4.22 -6.74 1.79
CA ILE A 49 4.48 -7.87 2.69
C ILE A 49 5.29 -8.94 1.96
N GLY A 50 4.86 -9.35 0.77
CA GLY A 50 5.57 -10.36 -0.03
C GLY A 50 7.01 -9.96 -0.34
N TYR A 51 7.24 -8.69 -0.68
CA TYR A 51 8.58 -8.16 -0.94
C TYR A 51 9.45 -8.15 0.33
N THR A 52 8.91 -7.74 1.48
CA THR A 52 9.62 -7.77 2.76
C THR A 52 10.03 -9.18 3.16
N VAL A 53 9.13 -10.15 3.00
CA VAL A 53 9.41 -11.57 3.31
C VAL A 53 10.48 -12.11 2.36
N ALA A 54 10.35 -11.87 1.05
CA ALA A 54 11.34 -12.32 0.06
C ALA A 54 12.74 -11.77 0.37
N ASN A 55 12.84 -10.46 0.63
CA ASN A 55 14.11 -9.84 1.03
C ASN A 55 14.67 -10.44 2.32
N HIS A 56 13.83 -10.74 3.32
CA HIS A 56 14.30 -11.34 4.56
C HIS A 56 14.86 -12.76 4.34
N LEU A 57 14.19 -13.55 3.50
CA LEU A 57 14.63 -14.91 3.15
C LEU A 57 15.94 -14.89 2.35
N GLU A 58 16.10 -13.98 1.38
CA GLU A 58 17.33 -13.83 0.60
C GLU A 58 18.53 -13.41 1.46
N ASN A 59 18.32 -12.59 2.49
CA ASN A 59 19.40 -12.15 3.39
C ASN A 59 19.71 -13.14 4.53
N SER A 60 18.92 -14.21 4.67
CA SER A 60 19.09 -15.24 5.71
C SER A 60 19.74 -16.54 5.18
N ILE A 61 20.09 -16.58 3.89
CA ILE A 61 20.86 -17.63 3.20
C ILE A 61 22.23 -17.06 2.83
#